data_AF-A0A7X6YZR7-F1
#
_entry.id   AF-A0A7X6YZR7-F1
#
_cell.length_a   1.000
_cell.length_b   1.000
_cell.length_c   1.000
_cell.angle_alpha   90.00
_cell.angle_beta   90.00
_cell.angle_gamma   90.00
#
_symmetry.space_group_name_H-M   'P 1'
#
loop_
_entity.id
_entity.type
_entity.pdbx_description
1 polymer ?
#
loop_
_entity_poly.entity_id
_entity_poly.type
_entity_poly.pdbx_seq_one_letter_code
_entity_poly.pdbx_strand_id
1 'polypeptide(L)'
;MTIKEDQFYISRAIELAYAAKQKGDNPFGSILVDQDGNILMEDENTQVTQNDITGHPELKIAKRAAAKYEKEFLRTCTMYNSAEPCTMCTGAIYWSGIG
;
A
#
# COMPACT_ATOMS: atom_id res chain seq x y z
N MET A 1 10.75 -13.90 3.39
CA MET A 1 10.28 -13.15 4.58
C MET A 1 9.90 -14.11 5.68
N THR A 2 10.10 -13.72 6.93
CA THR A 2 9.71 -14.43 8.15
C THR A 2 8.54 -13.72 8.84
N ILE A 3 7.79 -14.41 9.70
CA ILE A 3 6.65 -13.81 10.44
C ILE A 3 7.05 -12.53 11.20
N LYS A 4 8.29 -12.46 11.71
CA LYS A 4 8.80 -11.26 12.41
C LYS A 4 9.01 -10.07 11.46
N GLU A 5 9.42 -10.34 10.23
CA GLU A 5 9.57 -9.32 9.19
C GLU A 5 8.19 -8.81 8.75
N ASP A 6 7.22 -9.70 8.55
CA ASP A 6 5.84 -9.32 8.20
C ASP A 6 5.21 -8.42 9.28
N GLN A 7 5.44 -8.72 10.56
CA GLN A 7 4.98 -7.88 11.68
C GLN A 7 5.57 -6.47 11.65
N PHE A 8 6.86 -6.34 11.29
CA PHE A 8 7.50 -5.03 11.13
C PHE A 8 6.81 -4.22 10.01
N TYR A 9 6.57 -4.85 8.86
CA TYR A 9 5.92 -4.21 7.71
C TYR A 9 4.45 -3.81 8.00
N ILE A 10 3.69 -4.67 8.67
CA ILE A 10 2.33 -4.37 9.11
C ILE A 10 2.33 -3.21 10.11
N SER A 11 3.28 -3.20 11.07
CA SER A 11 3.39 -2.11 12.04
C SER A 11 3.66 -0.78 11.35
N ARG A 12 4.51 -0.78 10.31
CA ARG A 12 4.77 0.41 9.51
C ARG A 12 3.54 0.90 8.75
N ALA A 13 2.75 0.00 8.16
CA ALA A 13 1.48 0.37 7.52
C ALA A 13 0.48 0.98 8.53
N ILE A 14 0.47 0.49 9.78
CA ILE A 14 -0.36 1.04 10.86
C ILE A 14 0.12 2.45 11.27
N GLU A 15 1.43 2.72 11.32
CA GLU A 15 1.95 4.08 11.56
C GLU A 15 1.44 5.09 10.53
N LEU A 16 1.42 4.70 9.24
CA LEU A 16 0.87 5.53 8.15
C LEU A 16 -0.64 5.76 8.31
N ALA A 17 -1.39 4.74 8.75
CA ALA A 17 -2.81 4.89 9.08
C ALA A 17 -3.05 5.91 10.21
N TYR A 18 -2.21 5.92 11.24
CA TYR A 18 -2.28 6.95 12.29
C TYR A 18 -1.94 8.35 11.75
N ALA A 19 -0.98 8.47 10.84
CA ALA A 19 -0.64 9.74 10.20
C ALA A 19 -1.80 10.29 9.35
N ALA A 20 -2.47 9.44 8.55
CA ALA A 20 -3.69 9.81 7.81
C ALA A 20 -4.76 10.37 8.74
N LYS A 21 -5.02 9.69 9.86
CA LYS A 21 -6.00 10.11 10.85
C LYS A 21 -5.69 11.48 11.45
N GLN A 22 -4.42 11.75 11.75
CA GLN A 22 -4.00 13.04 12.28
C GLN A 22 -4.19 14.18 11.26
N LYS A 23 -4.16 13.87 9.97
CA LYS A 23 -4.39 14.81 8.87
C LYS A 23 -5.87 15.02 8.53
N GLY A 24 -6.77 14.23 9.11
CA GLY A 24 -8.22 14.33 8.91
C GLY A 24 -8.82 13.28 7.97
N ASP A 25 -8.04 12.27 7.59
CA ASP A 25 -8.49 11.14 6.76
C ASP A 25 -8.88 9.91 7.59
N ASN A 26 -9.55 8.95 6.96
CA ASN A 26 -9.75 7.62 7.56
C ASN A 26 -8.39 6.90 7.76
N PRO A 27 -8.22 6.09 8.83
CA PRO A 27 -6.93 5.53 9.21
C PRO A 27 -6.53 4.33 8.35
N PHE A 28 -6.09 4.58 7.12
CA PHE A 28 -5.52 3.54 6.25
C PHE A 28 -4.12 3.91 5.76
N GLY A 29 -3.25 2.92 5.73
CA GLY A 29 -1.89 3.03 5.25
C GLY A 29 -1.41 1.74 4.60
N SER A 30 -0.51 1.88 3.64
CA SER A 30 0.03 0.76 2.87
C SER A 30 1.50 0.96 2.54
N ILE A 31 2.22 -0.15 2.38
CA ILE A 31 3.60 -0.16 1.89
C ILE A 31 3.79 -1.27 0.85
N LEU A 32 4.73 -1.06 -0.08
CA LEU A 32 5.18 -2.06 -1.05
C LEU A 32 6.62 -2.45 -0.73
N VAL A 33 6.87 -3.75 -0.62
CA VAL A 33 8.16 -4.32 -0.24
C VAL A 33 8.65 -5.28 -1.32
N ASP A 34 9.92 -5.21 -1.69
CA ASP A 34 10.53 -6.17 -2.62
C ASP A 34 10.95 -7.48 -1.94
N GLN A 35 11.40 -8.45 -2.72
CA GLN A 35 11.84 -9.76 -2.23
C GLN A 35 13.06 -9.70 -1.30
N ASP A 36 13.86 -8.61 -1.38
CA ASP A 36 15.05 -8.39 -0.58
C ASP A 36 14.73 -7.66 0.74
N GLY A 37 13.45 -7.32 0.96
CA GLY A 37 12.95 -6.67 2.17
C GLY A 37 13.01 -5.14 2.14
N ASN A 38 13.31 -4.52 0.99
CA ASN A 38 13.35 -3.07 0.87
C ASN A 38 11.93 -2.51 0.70
N ILE A 39 11.62 -1.45 1.45
CA ILE A 39 10.39 -0.68 1.26
C ILE A 39 10.54 0.19 0.02
N LEU A 40 9.83 -0.16 -1.05
CA LEU A 40 9.86 0.54 -2.33
C LEU A 40 8.96 1.77 -2.35
N MET A 41 7.80 1.68 -1.69
CA MET A 41 6.78 2.72 -1.63
C MET A 41 6.03 2.67 -0.31
N GLU A 42 5.61 3.85 0.13
CA GLU A 42 4.70 4.06 1.25
C GLU A 42 3.60 5.03 0.81
N ASP A 43 2.40 4.86 1.35
CA ASP A 43 1.30 5.80 1.17
C ASP A 43 0.29 5.70 2.31
N GLU A 44 -0.43 6.80 2.52
CA GLU A 44 -1.46 6.95 3.54
C GLU A 44 -2.77 7.36 2.86
N ASN A 45 -3.92 7.19 3.50
CA ASN A 45 -5.18 7.65 2.94
C ASN A 45 -5.23 9.18 2.80
N THR A 46 -5.72 9.66 1.65
CA THR A 46 -5.91 11.09 1.36
C THR A 46 -7.31 11.41 0.82
N GLN A 47 -8.25 10.46 0.96
CA GLN A 47 -9.58 10.53 0.39
C GLN A 47 -10.34 11.82 0.74
N VAL A 48 -10.38 12.17 2.02
CA VAL A 48 -11.11 13.32 2.56
C VAL A 48 -10.32 14.59 2.30
N THR A 49 -9.03 14.61 2.62
CA THR A 49 -8.20 15.82 2.51
C THR A 49 -8.00 16.29 1.08
N GLN A 50 -8.00 15.37 0.11
CA GLN A 50 -7.88 15.69 -1.31
C GLN A 50 -9.22 15.68 -2.06
N ASN A 51 -10.32 15.37 -1.38
CA ASN A 51 -11.64 15.22 -2.00
C ASN A 51 -11.61 14.28 -3.22
N ASP A 52 -10.93 13.14 -3.06
CA ASP A 52 -10.71 12.14 -4.10
C ASP A 52 -11.13 10.76 -3.58
N ILE A 53 -12.21 10.22 -4.11
CA ILE A 53 -12.72 8.90 -3.71
C ILE A 53 -11.71 7.77 -3.96
N THR A 54 -10.70 8.01 -4.79
CA THR A 54 -9.64 7.06 -5.13
C THR A 54 -8.36 7.27 -4.31
N GLY A 55 -8.33 8.23 -3.38
CA GLY A 55 -7.20 8.59 -2.52
C GLY A 55 -6.77 7.52 -1.51
N HIS A 56 -7.11 6.25 -1.76
CA HIS A 56 -6.73 5.10 -0.96
C HIS A 56 -5.24 4.75 -1.16
N PRO A 57 -4.53 4.38 -0.09
CA PRO A 57 -3.09 4.11 -0.17
C PRO A 57 -2.76 2.92 -1.09
N GLU A 58 -3.55 1.85 -1.07
CA GLU A 58 -3.33 0.66 -1.90
C GLU A 58 -3.41 1.00 -3.38
N LEU A 59 -4.45 1.75 -3.77
CA LEU A 59 -4.67 2.12 -5.17
C LEU A 59 -3.59 3.08 -5.66
N LYS A 60 -3.20 4.06 -4.84
CA LYS A 60 -2.12 4.99 -5.17
C LYS A 60 -0.79 4.25 -5.35
N ILE A 61 -0.46 3.29 -4.47
CA ILE A 61 0.74 2.46 -4.60
C ILE A 61 0.65 1.60 -5.86
N ALA A 62 -0.41 0.83 -6.07
CA ALA A 62 -0.55 -0.06 -7.22
C ALA A 62 -0.40 0.70 -8.54
N LYS A 63 -1.02 1.89 -8.66
CA LYS A 63 -0.90 2.77 -9.82
C LYS A 63 0.54 3.26 -10.03
N ARG A 64 1.20 3.75 -8.98
CA ARG A 64 2.60 4.22 -9.06
C ARG A 64 3.58 3.09 -9.35
N ALA A 65 3.35 1.91 -8.79
CA ALA A 65 4.16 0.73 -8.97
C ALA A 65 4.08 0.21 -10.41
N ALA A 66 2.87 0.05 -10.95
CA ALA A 66 2.65 -0.38 -12.34
C ALA A 66 3.21 0.60 -13.38
N ALA A 67 3.34 1.89 -13.02
CA ALA A 67 3.96 2.90 -13.89
C ALA A 67 5.49 2.92 -13.81
N LYS A 68 6.08 2.37 -12.73
CA LYS A 68 7.53 2.46 -12.45
C LYS A 68 8.28 1.16 -12.71
N TYR A 69 7.64 0.02 -12.48
CA TYR A 69 8.29 -1.28 -12.49
C TYR A 69 7.62 -2.24 -13.49
N GLU A 70 8.42 -3.15 -14.02
CA GLU A 70 7.93 -4.25 -14.86
C GLU A 70 7.08 -5.23 -14.05
N LYS A 71 6.09 -5.85 -14.70
CA LYS A 71 5.17 -6.79 -14.04
C LYS A 71 5.89 -7.99 -13.42
N GLU A 72 6.94 -8.47 -14.06
CA GLU A 72 7.76 -9.59 -13.58
C GLU A 72 8.42 -9.28 -12.23
N PHE A 73 8.83 -8.03 -12.02
CA PHE A 73 9.36 -7.59 -10.73
C PHE A 73 8.24 -7.38 -9.71
N LEU A 74 7.10 -6.82 -10.11
CA LEU A 74 5.98 -6.62 -9.19
C LEU A 74 5.41 -7.93 -8.65
N ARG A 75 5.46 -9.02 -9.44
CA ARG A 75 5.10 -10.37 -8.98
C ARG A 75 5.97 -10.88 -7.84
N THR A 76 7.18 -10.35 -7.66
CA THR A 76 8.04 -10.72 -6.53
C THR A 76 7.87 -9.79 -5.33
N CYS A 77 7.01 -8.77 -5.44
CA CYS A 77 6.77 -7.78 -4.38
C CYS A 77 5.54 -8.13 -3.54
N THR A 78 5.56 -7.71 -2.28
CA THR A 78 4.45 -7.87 -1.33
C THR A 78 3.92 -6.50 -0.92
N MET A 79 2.59 -6.31 -0.98
CA MET A 79 1.93 -5.14 -0.42
C MET A 79 1.41 -5.46 0.98
N TYR A 80 1.77 -4.64 1.96
CA TYR A 80 1.25 -4.71 3.33
C TYR A 80 0.28 -3.57 3.56
N ASN A 81 -0.91 -3.90 4.07
CA ASN A 81 -1.99 -2.94 4.30
C ASN A 81 -2.40 -2.96 5.77
N SER A 82 -2.74 -1.80 6.33
CA SER A 82 -3.24 -1.69 7.71
C SER A 82 -4.63 -2.33 7.90
N ALA A 83 -5.35 -2.58 6.82
CA ALA A 83 -6.66 -3.23 6.79
C ALA A 83 -6.86 -4.03 5.49
N GLU A 84 -7.91 -4.84 5.43
CA GLU A 84 -8.30 -5.54 4.20
C GLU A 84 -8.65 -4.55 3.07
N PRO A 85 -8.10 -4.73 1.85
CA PRO A 85 -8.38 -3.83 0.74
C PRO A 85 -9.82 -3.96 0.23
N CYS A 86 -10.46 -2.83 -0.10
CA CYS A 86 -11.78 -2.83 -0.73
C CYS A 86 -11.73 -3.35 -2.19
N THR A 87 -12.89 -3.59 -2.80
CA THR A 87 -13.00 -4.12 -4.18
C THR A 87 -12.25 -3.28 -5.22
N MET A 88 -12.27 -1.96 -5.10
CA MET A 88 -11.51 -1.05 -5.96
C MET A 88 -9.99 -1.28 -5.83
N CYS A 89 -9.48 -1.30 -4.61
CA CYS A 89 -8.06 -1.51 -4.32
C CYS A 89 -7.59 -2.90 -4.73
N THR A 90 -8.38 -3.94 -4.43
CA THR A 90 -8.10 -5.32 -4.84
C THR A 90 -7.98 -5.45 -6.36
N GLY A 91 -8.85 -4.79 -7.12
CA GLY A 91 -8.74 -4.73 -8.58
C GLY A 91 -7.45 -4.05 -9.04
N ALA A 92 -7.07 -2.93 -8.42
CA ALA A 92 -5.84 -2.22 -8.77
C ALA A 92 -4.58 -3.06 -8.48
N ILE A 93 -4.54 -3.73 -7.33
CA ILE A 93 -3.45 -4.65 -6.95
C ILE A 93 -3.33 -5.76 -8.00
N TYR A 94 -4.44 -6.43 -8.33
CA TYR A 94 -4.46 -7.47 -9.36
C TYR A 94 -3.91 -6.99 -10.71
N TRP A 95 -4.41 -5.85 -11.21
CA TRP A 95 -4.01 -5.34 -12.53
C TRP A 95 -2.57 -4.82 -12.56
N SER A 96 -2.04 -4.36 -11.42
CA SER A 96 -0.64 -3.97 -11.28
C SER A 96 0.32 -5.17 -11.33
N GLY A 97 -0.17 -6.38 -11.03
CA GLY A 97 0.65 -7.60 -11.00
C GLY A 97 1.48 -7.74 -9.73
N ILE A 98 1.10 -7.04 -8.65
CA ILE A 98 1.71 -7.22 -7.33
C ILE A 98 1.24 -8.56 -6.74
N GLY A 99 2.20 -9.41 -6.36
CA GLY A 99 1.95 -10.77 -5.86
C GLY A 99 1.98 -11.86 -6.93
#